data_AF-A0AAV6D1F4-F1
#
_entry.id   AF-A0AAV6D1F4-F1
#
_cell.length_a   1.000
_cell.length_b   1.000
_cell.length_c   1.000
_cell.angle_alpha   90.00
_cell.angle_beta   90.00
_cell.angle_gamma   90.00
#
_symmetry.space_group_name_H-M   'P 1'
#
loop_
_entity.id
_entity.type
_entity.pdbx_description
1 polymer ?
#
loop_
_entity_poly.entity_id
_entity_poly.type
_entity_poly.pdbx_seq_one_letter_code
_entity_poly.pdbx_strand_id
1 'polypeptide(L)'
;MRRNDRDAVNMTLLAMSCALLMLMPLVTTFDDFLTSWALRLGVNNPLQAIVPVEARMVVSLLGLIGVRAAAAGSDIVVWDTAGSMHTLFISWNCIGWQSLLLLGMTFFSGFRGRQPAGSRLQVIVIGVCGTMLLNLARVAMVAALEATWGHLPALIFHDYGGTILVIGWLFVFWIAVQRWILVAPATEGMGTVSS
;
A
#
# COMPACT_ATOMS: atom_id res chain seq x y z
N MET A 1 -22.58 -16.31 17.25
CA MET A 1 -21.63 -16.83 16.24
C MET A 1 -21.37 -18.31 16.55
N ARG A 2 -21.64 -19.22 15.61
CA ARG A 2 -21.53 -20.68 15.86
C ARG A 2 -20.05 -21.11 15.87
N ARG A 3 -19.75 -22.26 16.48
CA ARG A 3 -18.37 -22.78 16.63
C ARG A 3 -17.67 -22.94 15.27
N ASN A 4 -18.38 -23.49 14.28
CA ASN A 4 -17.88 -23.62 12.90
C ASN A 4 -17.54 -22.28 12.23
N ASP A 5 -18.28 -21.20 12.52
CA ASP A 5 -17.99 -19.87 11.94
C ASP A 5 -16.69 -19.30 12.51
N ARG A 6 -16.42 -19.52 13.80
CA ARG A 6 -15.16 -19.12 14.43
C ARG A 6 -13.99 -19.91 13.89
N ASP A 7 -14.15 -21.22 13.70
CA ASP A 7 -13.08 -22.08 13.19
C ASP A 7 -12.72 -21.71 11.75
N ALA A 8 -13.72 -21.40 10.91
CA ALA A 8 -13.51 -20.91 9.54
C ALA A 8 -12.80 -19.54 9.52
N VAL A 9 -13.21 -18.60 10.39
CA VAL A 9 -12.57 -17.28 10.52
C VAL A 9 -11.12 -17.43 11.00
N ASN A 10 -10.89 -18.25 12.02
CA ASN A 10 -9.55 -18.50 12.56
C ASN A 10 -8.62 -19.12 11.51
N MET A 11 -9.12 -20.10 10.74
CA MET A 11 -8.35 -20.73 9.66
C MET A 11 -8.03 -19.74 8.54
N THR A 12 -8.97 -18.87 8.21
CA THR A 12 -8.75 -17.81 7.19
C THR A 12 -7.72 -16.80 7.67
N LEU A 13 -7.81 -16.35 8.93
CA LEU A 13 -6.84 -15.42 9.53
C LEU A 13 -5.44 -16.03 9.58
N LEU A 14 -5.34 -17.31 9.96
CA LEU A 14 -4.07 -18.04 9.97
C LEU A 14 -3.47 -18.13 8.56
N ALA A 15 -4.27 -18.53 7.57
CA ALA A 15 -3.82 -18.66 6.19
C ALA A 15 -3.32 -17.32 5.63
N MET A 16 -4.07 -16.24 5.87
CA MET A 16 -3.67 -14.88 5.47
C MET A 16 -2.37 -14.45 6.17
N SER A 17 -2.23 -14.73 7.46
CA SER A 17 -1.02 -14.40 8.22
C SER A 17 0.20 -15.15 7.69
N CYS A 18 0.07 -16.45 7.42
CA CYS A 18 1.14 -17.25 6.81
C CYS A 18 1.51 -16.73 5.42
N ALA A 19 0.53 -16.38 4.59
CA ALA A 19 0.79 -15.82 3.26
C ALA A 19 1.54 -14.47 3.35
N LEU A 20 1.13 -13.58 4.26
CA LEU A 20 1.81 -12.31 4.50
C LEU A 20 3.27 -12.52 4.94
N LEU A 21 3.51 -13.41 5.90
CA LEU A 21 4.85 -13.70 6.40
C LEU A 21 5.76 -14.31 5.32
N MET A 22 5.22 -15.16 4.44
CA MET A 22 5.98 -15.76 3.33
C MET A 22 6.26 -14.77 2.20
N LEU A 23 5.33 -13.86 1.91
CA LEU A 23 5.47 -12.88 0.83
C LEU A 23 6.34 -11.68 1.23
N MET A 24 6.39 -11.35 2.52
CA MET A 24 7.19 -10.25 3.03
C MET A 24 8.66 -10.26 2.54
N PRO A 25 9.46 -11.32 2.75
CA PRO A 25 10.87 -11.33 2.30
C PRO A 25 11.02 -11.22 0.78
N LEU A 26 10.05 -11.73 0.02
CA LEU A 26 10.04 -11.61 -1.43
C LEU A 26 9.81 -10.16 -1.87
N VAL A 27 8.83 -9.48 -1.26
CA VAL A 27 8.51 -8.08 -1.57
C VAL A 27 9.65 -7.16 -1.14
N THR A 28 10.22 -7.35 0.05
CA THR A 28 11.35 -6.51 0.51
C THR A 28 12.57 -6.70 -0.39
N THR A 29 12.87 -7.93 -0.82
CA THR A 29 13.99 -8.19 -1.75
C THR A 29 13.76 -7.53 -3.12
N PHE A 30 12.51 -7.55 -3.61
CA PHE A 30 12.15 -6.86 -4.84
C PHE A 30 12.28 -5.34 -4.70
N ASP A 31 11.88 -4.79 -3.56
CA ASP A 31 12.01 -3.37 -3.25
C ASP A 31 13.48 -2.93 -3.17
N ASP A 32 14.34 -3.73 -2.54
CA ASP A 32 15.79 -3.50 -2.48
C ASP A 32 16.44 -3.54 -3.87
N PHE A 33 16.02 -4.50 -4.70
CA PHE A 33 16.45 -4.59 -6.10
C PHE A 33 16.05 -3.34 -6.89
N LEU A 34 14.79 -2.91 -6.79
CA LEU A 34 14.28 -1.71 -7.45
C LEU A 34 15.02 -0.46 -6.97
N THR A 35 15.29 -0.35 -5.68
CA THR A 35 16.03 0.78 -5.09
C THR A 35 17.44 0.84 -5.66
N SER A 36 18.14 -0.29 -5.66
CA SER A 36 19.49 -0.42 -6.20
C SER A 36 19.54 -0.08 -7.69
N TRP A 37 18.54 -0.53 -8.44
CA TRP A 37 18.42 -0.24 -9.87
C TRP A 37 18.12 1.24 -10.15
N ALA A 38 17.19 1.85 -9.41
CA ALA A 38 16.85 3.27 -9.55
C ALA A 38 18.04 4.18 -9.20
N LEU A 39 18.84 3.81 -8.19
CA LEU A 39 20.09 4.51 -7.85
C LEU A 39 21.10 4.44 -8.99
N ARG A 40 21.27 3.27 -9.63
CA ARG A 40 22.17 3.12 -10.80
C ARG A 40 21.74 3.96 -12.00
N LEU A 41 20.44 4.18 -12.17
CA LEU A 41 19.88 5.01 -13.24
C LEU A 41 19.83 6.51 -12.91
N GLY A 42 20.16 6.91 -11.66
CA GLY A 42 20.09 8.31 -11.23
C GLY A 42 18.67 8.88 -11.14
N VAL A 43 17.65 8.02 -10.99
CA VAL A 43 16.23 8.42 -10.92
C VAL A 43 15.84 8.93 -9.52
N ASN A 44 16.75 8.84 -8.55
CA ASN A 44 16.58 9.37 -7.20
C ASN A 44 16.29 10.88 -7.17
N ASN A 45 16.97 11.69 -8.00
CA ASN A 45 16.77 13.14 -8.04
C ASN A 45 15.36 13.57 -8.50
N PRO A 46 14.83 13.09 -9.64
CA PRO A 46 13.48 13.46 -10.06
C PRO A 46 12.41 12.95 -9.10
N LEU A 47 12.59 11.77 -8.49
CA LEU A 47 11.67 11.29 -7.46
C LEU A 47 11.72 12.16 -6.20
N GLN A 48 12.91 12.55 -5.74
CA GLN A 48 13.07 13.42 -4.58
C GLN A 48 12.36 14.78 -4.75
N ALA A 49 12.22 15.28 -5.98
CA ALA A 49 11.50 16.53 -6.25
C ALA A 49 9.99 16.46 -5.93
N ILE A 50 9.41 15.26 -5.87
CA ILE A 50 7.99 15.03 -5.54
C ILE A 50 7.77 15.01 -4.02
N VAL A 51 8.79 14.63 -3.25
CA VAL A 51 8.72 14.47 -1.80
C VAL A 51 8.15 15.69 -1.06
N PRO A 52 8.49 16.96 -1.39
CA PRO A 52 7.92 18.10 -0.69
C PRO A 52 6.41 18.23 -0.84
N VAL A 53 5.84 17.75 -1.95
CA VAL A 53 4.39 17.71 -2.14
C VAL A 53 3.78 16.66 -1.22
N GLU A 54 4.38 15.47 -1.17
CA GLU A 54 3.97 14.38 -0.28
C GLU A 54 4.03 14.79 1.19
N ALA A 55 5.10 15.45 1.62
CA ALA A 55 5.27 15.94 2.99
C ALA A 55 4.11 16.85 3.43
N ARG A 56 3.65 17.74 2.54
CA ARG A 56 2.49 18.62 2.81
C ARG A 56 1.18 17.84 2.91
N MET A 57 1.00 16.82 2.07
CA MET A 57 -0.18 15.96 2.13
C MET A 57 -0.21 15.18 3.45
N VAL A 58 0.93 14.62 3.87
CA VAL A 58 1.07 13.92 5.14
C VAL A 58 0.78 14.84 6.32
N VAL A 59 1.32 16.06 6.33
CA VAL A 59 1.02 17.06 7.37
C VAL A 59 -0.47 17.38 7.42
N SER A 60 -1.13 17.47 6.27
CA SER A 60 -2.58 17.68 6.22
C SER A 60 -3.34 16.51 6.84
N LEU A 61 -2.93 15.26 6.57
CA LEU A 61 -3.52 14.06 7.18
C LEU A 61 -3.29 14.02 8.70
N LEU A 62 -2.09 14.37 9.17
CA LEU A 62 -1.77 14.48 10.60
C LEU A 62 -2.65 15.53 11.28
N GLY A 63 -2.89 16.66 10.62
CA GLY A 63 -3.79 17.70 11.11
C GLY A 63 -5.23 17.23 11.29
N LEU A 64 -5.73 16.33 10.42
CA LEU A 64 -7.09 15.76 10.55
C LEU A 64 -7.27 14.91 11.81
N ILE A 65 -6.20 14.29 12.30
CA ILE A 65 -6.21 13.48 13.52
C ILE A 65 -5.70 14.24 14.76
N GLY A 66 -5.51 15.55 14.65
CA GLY A 66 -5.10 16.43 15.75
C GLY A 66 -3.61 16.41 16.09
N VAL A 67 -2.77 15.79 15.26
CA VAL A 67 -1.31 15.79 15.44
C VAL A 67 -0.73 17.08 14.88
N ARG A 68 0.01 17.81 15.71
CA ARG A 68 0.70 19.03 15.29
C ARG A 68 1.90 18.64 14.44
N ALA A 69 1.90 19.06 13.18
CA ALA A 69 3.00 18.82 12.25
C ALA A 69 3.18 19.99 11.26
N ALA A 70 4.38 20.11 10.69
CA ALA A 70 4.72 21.10 9.68
C ALA A 70 5.65 20.48 8.63
N ALA A 71 5.52 20.90 7.37
CA ALA A 71 6.39 20.44 6.29
C ALA A 71 7.49 21.48 6.03
N ALA A 72 8.74 21.04 5.98
CA ALA A 72 9.91 21.84 5.67
C ALA A 72 10.69 21.20 4.52
N GLY A 73 10.27 21.47 3.27
CA GLY A 73 10.87 20.81 2.11
C GLY A 73 10.57 19.32 2.11
N SER A 74 11.62 18.48 2.15
CA SER A 74 11.50 17.01 2.26
C SER A 74 11.37 16.52 3.70
N ASP A 75 11.45 17.41 4.68
CA ASP A 75 11.31 17.08 6.09
C ASP A 75 9.90 17.32 6.60
N ILE A 76 9.46 16.48 7.54
CA ILE A 76 8.29 16.71 8.37
C ILE A 76 8.76 16.94 9.79
N VAL A 77 8.27 18.01 10.39
CA VAL A 77 8.42 18.29 11.81
C VAL A 77 7.13 17.87 12.49
N VAL A 78 7.22 17.05 13.53
CA VAL A 78 6.09 16.65 14.36
C VAL A 78 6.39 17.02 15.81
N TRP A 79 5.36 17.45 16.53
CA TRP A 79 5.47 17.75 17.95
C TRP A 79 4.80 16.66 18.78
N ASP A 80 5.50 16.19 19.81
CA ASP A 80 4.94 15.27 20.79
C ASP A 80 3.96 16.02 21.75
N THR A 81 3.33 15.27 22.65
CA THR A 81 2.42 15.84 23.65
C THR A 81 3.13 16.70 24.72
N ALA A 82 4.45 16.54 24.89
CA ALA A 82 5.28 17.34 25.78
C ALA A 82 5.81 18.63 25.11
N GLY A 83 5.59 18.80 23.80
CA GLY A 83 6.07 19.92 22.99
C GLY A 83 7.46 19.73 22.39
N SER A 84 8.08 18.55 22.53
CA SER A 84 9.36 18.21 21.90
C SER A 84 9.20 18.12 20.38
N MET A 85 10.20 18.60 19.66
CA MET A 85 10.22 18.64 18.21
C MET A 85 10.97 17.42 17.65
N HIS A 86 10.31 16.67 16.76
CA HIS A 86 10.88 15.53 16.05
C HIS A 86 10.90 15.83 14.56
N THR A 87 12.09 15.79 13.94
CA THR A 87 12.26 16.01 12.50
C THR A 87 12.46 14.68 11.80
N LEU A 88 11.60 14.39 10.84
CA LEU A 88 11.63 13.17 10.02
C LEU A 88 11.95 13.55 8.57
N PHE A 89 13.05 13.04 8.06
CA PHE A 89 13.39 13.18 6.64
C PHE A 89 12.60 12.17 5.82
N ILE A 90 11.86 12.64 4.81
CA ILE A 90 11.21 11.76 3.83
C ILE A 90 12.18 11.55 2.66
N SER A 91 12.54 10.28 2.44
CA SER A 91 13.28 9.86 1.25
C SER A 91 12.33 9.65 0.07
N TRP A 92 12.84 9.82 -1.16
CA TRP A 92 12.15 9.43 -2.39
C TRP A 92 11.62 7.98 -2.41
N ASN A 93 12.18 7.10 -1.59
CA ASN A 93 11.69 5.73 -1.39
C ASN A 93 10.29 5.71 -0.74
N CYS A 94 9.98 6.70 0.10
CA CYS A 94 8.73 6.79 0.83
C CYS A 94 7.53 7.20 -0.03
N ILE A 95 7.75 7.70 -1.27
CA ILE A 95 6.69 8.09 -2.24
C ILE A 95 5.79 6.92 -2.63
N GLY A 96 6.24 5.69 -2.39
CA GLY A 96 5.47 4.50 -2.73
C GLY A 96 5.48 4.17 -4.21
N TRP A 97 6.42 4.72 -4.99
CA TRP A 97 6.59 4.40 -6.40
C TRP A 97 6.84 2.89 -6.63
N GLN A 98 7.54 2.21 -5.71
CA GLN A 98 7.71 0.76 -5.74
C GLN A 98 6.38 0.02 -5.61
N SER A 99 5.50 0.46 -4.70
CA SER A 99 4.17 -0.11 -4.54
C SER A 99 3.26 0.11 -5.76
N LEU A 100 3.44 1.21 -6.50
CA LEU A 100 2.78 1.44 -7.78
C LEU A 100 3.29 0.49 -8.86
N LEU A 101 4.60 0.22 -8.90
CA LEU A 101 5.16 -0.77 -9.83
C LEU A 101 4.66 -2.19 -9.51
N LEU A 102 4.62 -2.55 -8.23
CA LEU A 102 4.02 -3.81 -7.75
C LEU A 102 2.56 -3.92 -8.22
N LEU A 103 1.74 -2.89 -7.97
CA LEU A 103 0.36 -2.84 -8.46
C LEU A 103 0.29 -3.01 -9.98
N GLY A 104 1.14 -2.29 -10.72
CA GLY A 104 1.23 -2.39 -12.19
C GLY A 104 1.51 -3.81 -12.66
N MET A 105 2.44 -4.51 -12.00
CA MET A 105 2.72 -5.92 -12.27
C MET A 105 1.50 -6.81 -12.01
N THR A 106 0.74 -6.54 -10.94
CA THR A 106 -0.48 -7.32 -10.66
C THR A 106 -1.57 -7.12 -11.70
N PHE A 107 -1.63 -5.98 -12.40
CA PHE A 107 -2.61 -5.79 -13.47
C PHE A 107 -2.42 -6.78 -14.62
N PHE A 108 -1.17 -7.14 -14.97
CA PHE A 108 -0.90 -8.11 -16.03
C PHE A 108 -1.48 -9.49 -15.74
N SER A 109 -1.47 -9.93 -14.47
CA SER A 109 -1.99 -11.24 -14.08
C SER A 109 -3.46 -11.22 -13.65
N GLY A 110 -3.93 -10.08 -13.13
CA GLY A 110 -5.28 -9.93 -12.58
C GLY A 110 -6.35 -9.64 -13.63
N PHE A 111 -6.00 -8.99 -14.76
CA PHE A 111 -6.94 -8.88 -15.88
C PHE A 111 -7.01 -10.17 -16.68
N ARG A 112 -7.99 -11.02 -16.37
CA ARG A 112 -8.28 -12.24 -17.14
C ARG A 112 -9.39 -12.00 -18.17
N GLY A 113 -9.15 -12.42 -19.41
CA GLY A 113 -10.14 -12.39 -20.50
C GLY A 113 -10.43 -10.99 -21.09
N ARG A 114 -11.45 -10.94 -21.97
CA ARG A 114 -11.93 -9.71 -22.60
C ARG A 114 -12.84 -8.95 -21.63
N GLN A 115 -12.23 -8.06 -20.84
CA GLN A 115 -12.95 -7.16 -19.95
C GLN A 115 -13.33 -5.86 -20.66
N PRO A 116 -14.49 -5.25 -20.37
CA PRO A 116 -14.88 -3.96 -20.91
C PRO A 116 -13.83 -2.87 -20.60
N ALA A 117 -13.57 -1.97 -21.54
CA ALA A 117 -12.58 -0.90 -21.37
C ALA A 117 -12.90 0.01 -20.17
N GLY A 118 -14.19 0.27 -19.91
CA GLY A 118 -14.65 1.04 -18.75
C GLY A 118 -14.28 0.38 -17.42
N SER A 119 -14.53 -0.91 -17.26
CA SER A 119 -14.17 -1.66 -16.05
C SER A 119 -12.65 -1.70 -15.85
N ARG A 120 -11.87 -1.88 -16.92
CA ARG A 120 -10.40 -1.84 -16.83
C ARG A 120 -9.89 -0.49 -16.33
N LEU A 121 -10.44 0.61 -16.86
CA LEU A 121 -10.07 1.95 -16.44
C LEU A 121 -10.43 2.19 -14.97
N GLN A 122 -11.62 1.78 -14.54
CA GLN A 122 -12.03 1.89 -13.12
C GLN A 122 -11.07 1.13 -12.20
N VAL A 123 -10.70 -0.10 -12.55
CA VAL A 123 -9.74 -0.91 -11.76
C VAL A 123 -8.38 -0.21 -11.67
N ILE A 124 -7.88 0.33 -12.78
CA ILE A 124 -6.60 1.05 -12.80
C ILE A 124 -6.67 2.29 -11.91
N VAL A 125 -7.69 3.13 -12.08
CA VAL A 125 -7.84 4.38 -11.33
C VAL A 125 -7.99 4.11 -9.84
N ILE A 126 -8.86 3.17 -9.45
CA ILE A 126 -9.06 2.80 -8.05
C ILE A 126 -7.78 2.21 -7.45
N GLY A 127 -7.08 1.35 -8.20
CA GLY A 127 -5.82 0.77 -7.75
C GLY A 127 -4.76 1.84 -7.51
N VAL A 128 -4.53 2.72 -8.49
CA VAL A 128 -3.51 3.78 -8.39
C VAL A 128 -3.85 4.75 -7.26
N CYS A 129 -5.09 5.25 -7.20
CA CYS A 129 -5.52 6.16 -6.15
C CYS A 129 -5.44 5.50 -4.76
N GLY A 130 -5.90 4.26 -4.63
CA GLY A 130 -5.86 3.55 -3.36
C GLY A 130 -4.43 3.25 -2.89
N THR A 131 -3.53 2.86 -3.79
CA THR A 131 -2.10 2.66 -3.45
C THR A 131 -1.43 3.97 -3.04
N MET A 132 -1.71 5.09 -3.74
CA MET A 132 -1.20 6.41 -3.34
C MET A 132 -1.73 6.85 -1.97
N LEU A 133 -3.02 6.67 -1.71
CA LEU A 133 -3.63 6.99 -0.41
C LEU A 133 -3.06 6.13 0.72
N LEU A 134 -2.85 4.84 0.47
CA LEU A 134 -2.24 3.94 1.45
C LEU A 134 -0.80 4.34 1.73
N ASN A 135 -0.05 4.76 0.71
CA ASN A 135 1.30 5.26 0.89
C ASN A 135 1.33 6.52 1.78
N LEU A 136 0.47 7.50 1.49
CA LEU A 136 0.33 8.70 2.31
C LEU A 136 -0.07 8.36 3.75
N ALA A 137 -1.02 7.45 3.92
CA ALA A 137 -1.45 6.97 5.23
C ALA A 137 -0.32 6.26 5.98
N ARG A 138 0.50 5.46 5.30
CA ARG A 138 1.68 4.82 5.89
C ARG A 138 2.66 5.84 6.47
N VAL A 139 3.04 6.85 5.68
CA VAL A 139 3.97 7.89 6.13
C VAL A 139 3.36 8.70 7.28
N ALA A 140 2.07 9.04 7.19
CA ALA A 140 1.35 9.71 8.28
C ALA A 140 1.31 8.86 9.56
N MET A 141 1.09 7.54 9.45
CA MET A 141 1.12 6.64 10.59
C MET A 141 2.52 6.58 11.22
N VAL A 142 3.59 6.45 10.43
CA VAL A 142 4.97 6.50 10.96
C VAL A 142 5.23 7.79 11.73
N ALA A 143 4.86 8.94 11.17
CA ALA A 143 5.02 10.24 11.81
C ALA A 143 4.17 10.39 13.09
N ALA A 144 2.96 9.84 13.09
CA ALA A 144 2.11 9.81 14.28
C ALA A 144 2.68 8.88 15.37
N LEU A 145 3.20 7.72 15.00
CA LEU A 145 3.87 6.78 15.90
C LEU A 145 5.09 7.41 16.57
N GLU A 146 5.91 8.13 15.80
CA GLU A 146 7.08 8.85 16.31
C GLU A 146 6.67 9.85 17.41
N ALA A 147 5.58 10.59 17.18
CA ALA A 147 5.11 11.62 18.10
C ALA A 147 4.45 11.09 19.37
N THR A 148 3.95 9.85 19.38
CA THR A 148 3.18 9.29 20.51
C THR A 148 3.92 8.19 21.25
N TRP A 149 4.59 7.29 20.54
CA TRP A 149 5.26 6.11 21.08
C TRP A 149 6.78 6.15 20.88
N GLY A 150 7.30 7.20 20.24
CA GLY A 150 8.71 7.43 20.02
C GLY A 150 9.28 6.68 18.81
N HIS A 151 10.60 6.73 18.69
CA HIS A 151 11.30 6.33 17.49
C HIS A 151 11.27 4.84 17.18
N LEU A 152 11.46 3.98 18.20
CA LEU A 152 11.58 2.54 17.97
C LEU A 152 10.29 1.92 17.37
N PRO A 153 9.08 2.22 17.88
CA PRO A 153 7.85 1.74 17.25
C PRO A 153 7.63 2.31 15.85
N ALA A 154 7.99 3.58 15.62
CA ALA A 154 7.89 4.20 14.30
C ALA A 154 8.79 3.50 13.27
N LEU A 155 10.03 3.18 13.65
CA LEU A 155 11.01 2.48 12.80
C LEU A 155 10.54 1.06 12.47
N ILE A 156 10.07 0.29 13.45
CA ILE A 156 9.55 -1.07 13.22
C ILE A 156 8.36 -1.03 12.25
N PHE A 157 7.44 -0.07 12.43
CA PHE A 157 6.30 0.07 11.54
C PHE A 157 6.70 0.54 10.14
N HIS A 158 7.69 1.42 10.04
CA HIS A 158 8.24 1.86 8.76
C HIS A 158 8.81 0.67 7.97
N ASP A 159 9.67 -0.14 8.59
CA ASP A 159 10.42 -1.21 7.91
C ASP A 159 9.54 -2.44 7.59
N TYR A 160 8.61 -2.78 8.48
CA TYR A 160 7.81 -4.00 8.36
C TYR A 160 6.33 -3.74 8.10
N GLY A 161 5.77 -2.76 8.82
CA GLY A 161 4.36 -2.40 8.71
C GLY A 161 3.99 -1.90 7.31
N GLY A 162 4.87 -1.14 6.66
CA GLY A 162 4.69 -0.69 5.28
C GLY A 162 4.46 -1.83 4.30
N THR A 163 5.32 -2.86 4.34
CA THR A 163 5.21 -4.04 3.47
C THR A 163 3.92 -4.82 3.72
N ILE A 164 3.57 -5.02 5.00
CA ILE A 164 2.32 -5.70 5.39
C ILE A 164 1.10 -4.94 4.85
N LEU A 165 1.08 -3.61 4.96
CA LEU A 165 0.00 -2.78 4.44
C LEU A 165 -0.15 -2.91 2.93
N VAL A 166 0.96 -2.86 2.17
CA VAL A 166 0.92 -2.98 0.70
C VAL A 166 0.42 -4.36 0.27
N ILE A 167 0.94 -5.43 0.86
CA ILE A 167 0.51 -6.80 0.51
C ILE A 167 -0.97 -6.99 0.87
N GLY A 168 -1.37 -6.60 2.10
CA GLY A 168 -2.75 -6.68 2.54
C GLY A 168 -3.70 -5.89 1.64
N TRP A 169 -3.29 -4.69 1.22
CA TRP A 169 -4.02 -3.89 0.25
C TRP A 169 -4.18 -4.57 -1.09
N LEU A 170 -3.12 -5.13 -1.66
CA LEU A 170 -3.23 -5.85 -2.94
C LEU A 170 -4.23 -7.01 -2.86
N PHE A 171 -4.23 -7.77 -1.76
CA PHE A 171 -5.24 -8.82 -1.56
C PHE A 171 -6.66 -8.26 -1.50
N VAL A 172 -6.90 -7.26 -0.64
CA VAL A 172 -8.23 -6.65 -0.48
C VAL A 172 -8.71 -6.01 -1.78
N PHE A 173 -7.82 -5.28 -2.46
CA PHE A 173 -8.07 -4.65 -3.75
C PHE A 173 -8.51 -5.68 -4.79
N TRP A 174 -7.76 -6.76 -4.96
CA TRP A 174 -8.07 -7.77 -5.96
C TRP A 174 -9.36 -8.54 -5.65
N ILE A 175 -9.58 -8.91 -4.38
CA ILE A 175 -10.84 -9.52 -3.94
C ILE A 175 -12.02 -8.60 -4.26
N ALA A 176 -11.88 -7.30 -3.96
CA ALA A 176 -12.91 -6.31 -4.21
C ALA A 176 -13.21 -6.15 -5.71
N VAL A 177 -12.17 -5.97 -6.51
CA VAL A 177 -12.25 -5.80 -7.96
C VAL A 177 -12.89 -7.03 -8.62
N GLN A 178 -12.49 -8.23 -8.24
CA GLN A 178 -13.01 -9.48 -8.80
C GLN A 178 -14.48 -9.73 -8.41
N ARG A 179 -14.89 -9.26 -7.24
CA ARG A 179 -16.26 -9.42 -6.75
C ARG A 179 -17.24 -8.39 -7.30
N TRP A 180 -16.80 -7.14 -7.46
CA TRP A 180 -17.72 -6.02 -7.71
C TRP A 180 -17.53 -5.30 -9.05
N ILE A 181 -16.35 -5.39 -9.69
CA ILE A 181 -16.04 -4.57 -10.87
C ILE A 181 -15.86 -5.43 -12.13
N LEU A 182 -15.14 -6.54 -12.02
CA LEU A 182 -14.90 -7.41 -13.16
C LEU A 182 -16.12 -8.28 -13.45
N VAL A 183 -16.45 -8.40 -14.73
CA VAL A 183 -17.50 -9.30 -15.18
C VAL A 183 -16.90 -10.70 -15.27
N ALA A 184 -17.50 -11.66 -14.57
CA ALA A 184 -17.14 -13.06 -14.75
C ALA A 184 -17.36 -13.43 -16.22
N PRO A 185 -16.40 -14.10 -16.89
CA PRO A 185 -16.64 -14.59 -18.24
C PRO A 185 -17.89 -15.45 -18.20
N ALA A 186 -18.87 -15.14 -19.06
CA ALA A 186 -20.03 -15.99 -19.24
C ALA A 186 -19.51 -17.40 -19.49
N THR A 187 -19.87 -18.33 -18.61
CA THR A 187 -19.65 -19.75 -18.86
C THR A 187 -20.30 -20.05 -20.19
N GLU A 188 -19.47 -20.21 -21.24
CA GLU A 188 -19.95 -20.57 -22.56
C GLU A 188 -20.73 -21.87 -22.44
N GLY A 189 -22.03 -21.76 -22.73
CA GLY A 189 -22.92 -22.80 -23.19
C GLY A 189 -22.64 -24.22 -22.71
N MET A 190 -23.10 -24.54 -21.50
CA MET A 190 -23.62 -25.89 -21.25
C MET A 190 -24.94 -26.01 -22.04
N GLY A 191 -24.80 -26.17 -23.36
CA GLY A 191 -25.87 -26.33 -24.34
C GLY A 191 -25.70 -27.65 -25.06
N THR A 192 -26.31 -28.69 -24.47
CA THR A 192 -26.85 -29.89 -25.11
C THR A 192 -25.91 -30.85 -25.83
N VAL A 193 -25.56 -31.90 -25.06
CA VAL A 193 -25.37 -33.28 -25.50
C VAL A 193 -26.48 -33.73 -26.47
N SER A 194 -26.06 -34.44 -27.51
CA SER A 194 -26.78 -35.33 -28.44
C SER A 194 -28.26 -35.64 -28.17
N SER A 195 -29.09 -35.51 -29.20
CA SER A 195 -29.89 -36.59 -29.84
C SER A 195 -30.51 -36.09 -31.14
#